data_AF-A0A1G9TY47-F1
#
_entry.id   AF-A0A1G9TY47-F1
#
_cell.length_a   1.000
_cell.length_b   1.000
_cell.length_c   1.000
_cell.angle_alpha   90.00
_cell.angle_beta   90.00
_cell.angle_gamma   90.00
#
_symmetry.space_group_name_H-M   'P 1'
#
loop_
_entity.id
_entity.type
_entity.pdbx_description
1 polymer ?
#
loop_
_entity_poly.entity_id
_entity_poly.type
_entity_poly.pdbx_seq_one_letter_code
_entity_poly.pdbx_strand_id
1 'polypeptide(L)' 'MAQTTEEHFPPKMAKPAQRALASAGITSYQELSKHSEEKVSKLHGMGPKAMNQLKEALKKQGLNFSE' A
#
# COMPACT_ATOMS: atom_id res chain seq x y z
N MET A 1 1.20 18.03 -19.86
CA MET A 1 1.18 17.87 -18.39
C MET A 1 0.47 16.56 -18.08
N ALA A 2 1.20 15.46 -17.93
CA ALA A 2 0.63 14.17 -17.52
C ALA A 2 1.59 13.61 -16.49
N GLN A 3 1.21 13.69 -15.21
CA GLN A 3 1.97 13.03 -14.15
C GLN A 3 1.77 11.53 -14.36
N THR A 4 2.87 10.85 -14.66
CA THR A 4 2.94 9.40 -14.89
C THR A 4 2.76 8.71 -13.55
N THR A 5 1.50 8.44 -13.17
CA THR A 5 1.13 7.78 -11.92
C THR A 5 1.41 6.28 -12.00
N GLU A 6 2.70 5.89 -12.03
CA GLU A 6 3.15 4.50 -12.05
C GLU A 6 4.05 4.21 -10.84
N GLU A 7 3.58 4.54 -9.64
CA GLU A 7 4.15 3.95 -8.42
C GLU A 7 3.50 2.58 -8.18
N HIS A 8 3.80 1.66 -9.09
CA HIS A 8 3.31 0.29 -9.03
C HIS A 8 3.74 -0.38 -7.72
N PHE A 9 2.76 -0.71 -6.87
CA PHE A 9 2.94 -1.68 -5.79
C PHE A 9 3.60 -2.94 -6.34
N PRO A 10 4.46 -3.61 -5.55
CA PRO A 10 5.31 -4.65 -6.09
C PRO A 10 4.42 -5.76 -6.66
N PRO A 11 4.74 -6.29 -7.87
CA PRO A 11 3.90 -7.28 -8.57
C PRO A 11 3.76 -8.60 -7.80
N LYS A 12 4.53 -8.79 -6.72
CA LYS A 12 4.44 -9.91 -5.77
C LYS A 12 3.36 -9.72 -4.69
N MET A 13 2.62 -8.61 -4.68
CA MET A 13 1.47 -8.45 -3.79
C MET A 13 0.30 -9.32 -4.23
N ALA A 14 -0.48 -9.78 -3.26
CA ALA A 14 -1.69 -10.52 -3.54
C ALA A 14 -2.68 -9.66 -4.34
N LYS A 15 -3.27 -10.21 -5.40
CA LYS A 15 -4.35 -9.59 -6.18
C LYS A 15 -5.43 -8.91 -5.31
N PRO A 16 -5.96 -9.51 -4.22
CA PRO A 16 -6.92 -8.84 -3.35
C PRO A 16 -6.35 -7.61 -2.63
N ALA A 17 -5.09 -7.62 -2.20
CA ALA A 17 -4.47 -6.46 -1.55
C ALA A 17 -4.29 -5.28 -2.52
N GLN A 18 -3.88 -5.54 -3.76
CA GLN A 18 -3.80 -4.51 -4.80
C GLN A 18 -5.17 -3.89 -5.08
N ARG A 19 -6.23 -4.70 -5.17
CA ARG A 19 -7.60 -4.20 -5.34
C ARG A 19 -8.08 -3.40 -4.13
N ALA A 20 -7.74 -3.83 -2.92
CA ALA A 20 -8.08 -3.14 -1.68
C ALA A 20 -7.43 -1.75 -1.62
N LEU A 21 -6.15 -1.65 -1.97
CA LEU A 21 -5.41 -0.38 -2.06
C LEU A 21 -6.02 0.54 -3.12
N ALA A 22 -6.23 0.05 -4.34
CA ALA A 22 -6.85 0.82 -5.40
C ALA A 22 -8.28 1.29 -5.02
N SER A 23 -9.05 0.44 -4.36
CA SER A 23 -10.39 0.79 -3.85
C SER A 23 -10.35 1.81 -2.72
N ALA A 24 -9.26 1.88 -1.96
CA ALA A 24 -9.01 2.90 -0.95
C ALA A 24 -8.43 4.19 -1.53
N GLY A 25 -8.21 4.27 -2.85
CA GLY A 25 -7.55 5.40 -3.52
C GLY A 25 -6.02 5.38 -3.37
N ILE A 26 -5.46 4.34 -2.77
CA ILE A 26 -4.03 4.23 -2.49
C ILE A 26 -3.35 3.64 -3.73
N THR A 27 -2.65 4.48 -4.48
CA THR A 27 -1.94 4.08 -5.70
C THR A 27 -0.43 4.28 -5.63
N SER A 28 0.09 4.70 -4.49
CA SER A 28 1.51 5.01 -4.26
C SER A 28 1.91 4.74 -2.81
N TYR A 29 3.20 4.55 -2.55
CA TYR A 29 3.77 4.48 -1.21
C TYR A 29 3.60 5.79 -0.42
N GLN A 30 3.58 6.94 -1.08
CA GLN A 30 3.33 8.22 -0.40
C GLN A 30 1.89 8.30 0.11
N GLU A 31 0.90 7.92 -0.72
CA GLU A 31 -0.50 7.82 -0.30
C GLU A 31 -0.65 6.79 0.83
N LEU A 32 0.01 5.63 0.69
CA LEU A 32 0.00 4.59 1.71
C LEU A 32 0.57 5.08 3.05
N SER A 33 1.64 5.88 3.02
CA SER A 33 2.27 6.49 4.19
C SER A 33 1.36 7.48 4.91
N LYS A 34 0.41 8.13 4.21
CA LYS A 34 -0.62 8.98 4.83
C LYS A 34 -1.71 8.18 5.55
N HIS A 35 -1.75 6.86 5.36
CA HIS A 35 -2.71 5.99 6.02
C HIS A 35 -2.05 5.22 7.15
N SER A 36 -2.83 4.97 8.20
CA SER A 36 -2.37 4.19 9.35
C SER A 36 -2.46 2.69 9.10
N GLU A 37 -1.53 1.94 9.68
CA GLU A 37 -1.42 0.49 9.52
C GLU A 37 -2.75 -0.20 9.82
N GLU A 38 -3.47 0.23 10.86
CA GLU A 38 -4.79 -0.29 11.22
C GLU A 38 -5.85 -0.07 10.12
N LYS A 39 -5.89 1.13 9.54
CA LYS A 39 -6.86 1.47 8.48
C LYS A 39 -6.60 0.63 7.24
N VAL A 40 -5.32 0.47 6.91
CA VAL A 40 -4.84 -0.31 5.79
C VAL A 40 -5.11 -1.81 6.04
N SER A 41 -4.89 -2.31 7.26
CA SER A 41 -5.19 -3.69 7.67
C SER A 41 -6.69 -4.02 7.65
N LYS A 42 -7.55 -3.02 7.89
CA LYS A 42 -9.02 -3.15 7.81
C LYS A 42 -9.55 -3.26 6.37
N LEU A 43 -8.74 -2.99 5.33
CA LEU A 43 -9.21 -3.08 3.95
C LEU A 43 -9.46 -4.54 3.54
N HIS A 44 -10.53 -4.76 2.78
CA HIS A 44 -10.96 -6.11 2.38
C HIS A 44 -9.93 -6.75 1.45
N GLY A 45 -9.17 -7.73 1.95
CA GLY A 45 -8.09 -8.40 1.21
C GLY A 45 -6.68 -8.13 1.73
N MET A 46 -6.54 -7.33 2.78
CA MET A 46 -5.28 -7.07 3.47
C MET A 46 -4.99 -8.11 4.54
N GLY A 47 -4.54 -9.28 4.08
CA GLY A 47 -4.07 -10.31 4.99
C GLY A 47 -2.73 -9.92 5.68
N PRO A 48 -2.34 -10.64 6.74
CA PRO A 48 -1.08 -10.40 7.46
C PRO A 48 0.17 -10.47 6.55
N LYS A 49 0.10 -11.28 5.48
CA LYS A 49 1.17 -11.36 4.46
C LYS A 49 1.28 -10.07 3.64
N ALA A 50 0.16 -9.46 3.26
CA ALA A 50 0.13 -8.20 2.52
C ALA A 50 0.61 -7.04 3.39
N MET A 51 0.18 -7.00 4.66
CA MET A 51 0.67 -6.04 5.66
C MET A 51 2.18 -6.09 5.81
N ASN A 52 2.75 -7.29 6.01
CA ASN A 52 4.20 -7.45 6.11
C ASN A 52 4.92 -6.98 4.84
N GLN A 53 4.45 -7.37 3.64
CA GLN A 53 5.04 -6.91 2.38
C GLN A 53 4.98 -5.38 2.22
N LEU A 54 3.87 -4.74 2.59
CA LEU A 54 3.72 -3.28 2.55
C LEU A 54 4.69 -2.61 3.52
N LYS A 55 4.78 -3.12 4.75
CA LYS A 55 5.67 -2.61 5.79
C LYS A 55 7.14 -2.72 5.39
N GLU A 56 7.54 -3.87 4.84
CA GLU A 56 8.89 -4.07 4.29
C GLU A 56 9.16 -3.14 3.10
N ALA A 57 8.19 -2.97 2.20
CA ALA A 57 8.35 -2.12 1.02
C ALA A 57 8.42 -0.62 1.38
N LEU A 58 7.57 -0.17 2.31
CA LEU A 58 7.63 1.18 2.89
C LEU A 58 8.99 1.42 3.55
N LYS A 59 9.44 0.50 4.42
CA LYS A 59 10.71 0.61 5.12
C LYS A 59 11.91 0.64 4.16
N LYS A 60 11.86 -0.10 3.05
CA LYS A 60 12.88 -0.03 1.98
C LYS A 60 12.95 1.34 1.30
N GLN A 61 11.84 2.07 1.27
CA GLN A 61 11.80 3.44 0.78
C GLN A 61 12.05 4.50 1.87
N GLY A 62 12.28 4.07 3.13
CA GLY A 62 12.39 4.99 4.27
C GLY A 62 11.06 5.62 4.70
N LEU A 63 9.95 5.08 4.22
CA LEU A 63 8.59 5.50 4.59
C LEU A 63 8.04 4.57 5.68
N ASN A 64 7.04 5.05 6.41
CA ASN A 64 6.29 4.27 7.38
C ASN A 64 4.79 4.58 7.23
N PHE A 65 3.94 3.70 7.77
CA PHE A 65 2.54 4.03 7.97
C PHE A 65 2.41 5.20 8.94
N SER A 66 1.35 5.98 8.76
CA SER A 66 0.97 6.99 9.74
C SER A 66 0.54 6.30 11.04
N GLU A 67 0.65 6.98 12.18
CA GLU A 67 0.06 6.52 13.44
C GLU A 67 -1.47 6.46 13.36
#